data_AF-A0A0F8UMC0-F1
#
_entry.id   AF-A0A0F8UMC0-F1
#
_cell.length_a   1.000
_cell.length_b   1.000
_cell.length_c   1.000
_cell.angle_alpha   90.00
_cell.angle_beta   90.00
_cell.angle_gamma   90.00
#
_symmetry.space_group_name_H-M   'P 1'
#
loop_
_entity.id
_entity.type
_entity.pdbx_description
1 polymer ?
#
loop_
_entity_poly.entity_id
_entity_poly.type
_entity_poly.pdbx_seq_one_letter_code
_entity_poly.pdbx_strand_id
1 'polypeptide(L)'
;MSSTAVVQADDLMEPTLQSIVSQDTLRWIFVGGKGGVGKTTTSCSLAIQLAKVRRSVLLISTDPAHNLSDAFGQKFGKEARLIDGYSNLSAMEIDPNGSIQDLLASGEGQGDDMSGLGVGGMMQDLAFSIPGVDEAMSFAEVLKQVKSLSYEVIVFDTAPTGHTLRFLQFPTVLEKALAKLSQLSSQFGPMLNSILGARGGLPGGQNIDELLQKMESLRETISEVNTQFKNPDMTTFVCVCIAEFLSLYETERMIQELTSYQIDTHAIVVNQLLFPKEGSNCEQCNARRKMQKKYLEQIEELYEDFNVVRMPLLVEEVRGKEKLEKFSDMLVHPYVPPQ
;
A
#
# COMPACT_ATOMS: atom_id res chain seq x y z
N MET A 1 26.78 7.84 23.23
CA MET A 1 26.84 9.31 23.17
C MET A 1 25.45 9.77 22.75
N SER A 2 24.81 10.55 23.62
CA SER A 2 23.44 11.05 23.45
C SER A 2 23.42 12.01 22.26
N SER A 3 22.77 11.63 21.16
CA SER A 3 22.43 12.58 20.09
C SER A 3 21.05 13.14 20.41
N THR A 4 21.02 14.11 21.31
CA THR A 4 19.86 14.95 21.55
C THR A 4 19.80 15.91 20.36
N ALA A 5 18.98 15.58 19.36
CA ALA A 5 18.68 16.52 18.29
C ALA A 5 17.98 17.74 18.92
N VAL A 6 18.54 18.91 18.68
CA VAL A 6 18.02 20.18 19.18
C VAL A 6 16.86 20.56 18.28
N VAL A 7 15.63 20.34 18.73
CA VAL A 7 14.41 20.84 18.06
C VAL A 7 14.48 22.36 18.09
N GLN A 8 14.59 22.99 16.92
CA GLN A 8 14.58 24.45 16.77
C GLN A 8 13.14 24.93 16.63
N ALA A 9 12.86 26.17 17.00
CA ALA A 9 11.51 26.76 16.93
C ALA A 9 10.94 26.89 15.49
N ASP A 10 11.73 26.54 14.46
CA ASP A 10 11.32 26.41 13.06
C ASP A 10 10.85 24.97 12.69
N ASP A 11 10.89 24.01 13.61
CA ASP A 11 10.46 22.60 13.39
C ASP A 11 8.94 22.38 13.58
N LEU A 12 8.12 23.43 13.43
CA LEU A 12 6.66 23.24 13.38
C LEU A 12 6.31 22.61 12.03
N MET A 13 5.95 21.33 12.06
CA MET A 13 5.48 20.59 10.88
C MET A 13 4.29 21.32 10.27
N GLU A 14 4.47 21.86 9.05
CA GLU A 14 3.42 22.58 8.37
C GLU A 14 2.23 21.65 8.10
N PRO A 15 0.97 22.13 8.15
CA PRO A 15 -0.22 21.31 7.91
C PRO A 15 -0.42 21.05 6.41
N THR A 16 0.62 20.56 5.73
CA THR A 16 0.68 20.26 4.29
C THR A 16 1.46 18.97 4.03
N LEU A 17 1.24 18.36 2.86
CA LEU A 17 2.08 17.27 2.35
C LEU A 17 3.24 17.79 1.50
N GLN A 18 3.59 19.07 1.59
CA GLN A 18 4.64 19.68 0.75
C GLN A 18 6.01 19.01 0.98
N SER A 19 6.31 18.60 2.21
CA SER A 19 7.51 17.85 2.57
C SER A 19 7.65 16.55 1.76
N ILE A 20 6.58 15.74 1.74
CA ILE A 20 6.52 14.48 0.96
C ILE A 20 6.63 14.74 -0.55
N VAL A 21 5.92 15.75 -1.06
CA VAL A 21 5.96 16.08 -2.50
C VAL A 21 7.35 16.56 -2.93
N SER A 22 8.06 17.28 -2.05
CA SER A 22 9.39 17.84 -2.33
C SER A 22 10.52 16.83 -2.17
N GLN A 23 10.31 15.73 -1.45
CA GLN A 23 11.33 14.72 -1.20
C GLN A 23 11.50 13.80 -2.42
N ASP A 24 12.51 14.09 -3.25
CA ASP A 24 12.83 13.37 -4.49
C ASP A 24 13.39 11.95 -4.26
N THR A 25 13.86 11.63 -3.06
CA THR A 25 14.37 10.31 -2.71
C THR A 25 13.26 9.26 -2.54
N LEU A 26 12.03 9.70 -2.21
CA LEU A 26 10.90 8.81 -2.02
C LEU A 26 10.57 8.05 -3.31
N ARG A 27 10.45 6.74 -3.19
CA ARG A 27 10.03 5.81 -4.26
C ARG A 27 8.69 5.15 -3.97
N TRP A 28 8.36 4.98 -2.69
CA TRP A 28 7.18 4.25 -2.24
C TRP A 28 6.38 5.13 -1.29
N ILE A 29 5.16 5.48 -1.66
CA ILE A 29 4.28 6.28 -0.81
C ILE A 29 2.99 5.52 -0.59
N PHE A 30 2.78 5.05 0.63
CA PHE A 30 1.57 4.34 1.00
C PHE A 30 0.52 5.31 1.50
N VAL A 31 -0.74 5.10 1.11
CA VAL A 31 -1.87 5.87 1.62
C VAL A 31 -2.88 4.90 2.21
N GLY A 32 -3.20 5.07 3.50
CA GLY A 32 -4.05 4.13 4.22
C GLY A 32 -4.90 4.75 5.31
N GLY A 33 -6.01 4.09 5.63
CA GLY A 33 -7.02 4.56 6.58
C GLY A 33 -8.15 3.55 6.76
N LYS A 34 -8.91 3.63 7.86
CA LYS A 34 -10.03 2.70 8.08
C LYS A 34 -11.37 3.36 7.81
N GLY A 35 -12.11 2.81 6.84
CA GLY A 35 -13.54 3.03 6.64
C GLY A 35 -13.94 4.40 6.09
N GLY A 36 -14.33 4.49 4.81
CA GLY A 36 -15.04 5.66 4.24
C GLY A 36 -14.36 7.04 4.34
N VAL A 37 -13.10 7.11 4.77
CA VAL A 37 -12.39 8.37 5.10
C VAL A 37 -11.86 9.16 3.89
N GLY A 38 -12.10 8.70 2.65
CA GLY A 38 -11.60 9.38 1.45
C GLY A 38 -10.15 9.03 1.07
N LYS A 39 -9.70 7.81 1.34
CA LYS A 39 -8.36 7.32 0.97
C LYS A 39 -8.08 7.48 -0.51
N THR A 40 -8.89 6.87 -1.37
CA THR A 40 -8.68 6.88 -2.83
C THR A 40 -8.62 8.30 -3.37
N THR A 41 -9.49 9.21 -2.90
CA THR A 41 -9.41 10.64 -3.27
C THR A 41 -8.08 11.26 -2.85
N THR A 42 -7.59 10.94 -1.65
CA THR A 42 -6.29 11.41 -1.14
C THR A 42 -5.13 10.82 -1.97
N SER A 43 -5.16 9.52 -2.26
CA SER A 43 -4.18 8.81 -3.10
C SER A 43 -4.11 9.40 -4.52
N CYS A 44 -5.26 9.63 -5.15
CA CYS A 44 -5.34 10.28 -6.46
C CYS A 44 -4.75 11.69 -6.41
N SER A 45 -5.13 12.45 -5.39
CA SER A 45 -4.71 13.85 -5.24
C SER A 45 -3.22 13.97 -4.99
N LEU A 46 -2.64 13.10 -4.15
CA LEU A 46 -1.22 13.05 -3.91
C LEU A 46 -0.44 12.65 -5.17
N ALA A 47 -0.92 11.65 -5.91
CA ALA A 47 -0.32 11.24 -7.19
C ALA A 47 -0.33 12.37 -8.24
N ILE A 48 -1.39 13.17 -8.27
CA ILE A 48 -1.48 14.37 -9.13
C ILE A 48 -0.44 15.42 -8.73
N GLN A 49 -0.28 15.71 -7.43
CA GLN A 49 0.76 16.66 -6.98
C GLN A 49 2.17 16.14 -7.28
N LEU A 50 2.42 14.85 -7.07
CA LEU A 50 3.70 14.22 -7.44
C LEU A 50 3.95 14.28 -8.95
N ALA A 51 2.93 14.10 -9.79
CA ALA A 51 3.09 14.19 -11.25
C ALA A 51 3.51 15.58 -11.73
N LYS A 52 3.31 16.64 -10.92
CA LYS A 52 3.80 17.99 -11.24
C LYS A 52 5.32 18.14 -11.03
N VAL A 53 5.93 17.31 -10.17
CA VAL A 53 7.32 17.47 -9.73
C VAL A 53 8.23 16.28 -10.04
N ARG A 54 7.66 15.09 -10.32
CA ARG A 54 8.39 13.85 -10.61
C ARG A 54 8.31 13.49 -12.10
N ARG A 55 9.33 12.81 -12.63
CA ARG A 55 9.39 12.44 -14.06
C ARG A 55 8.35 11.40 -14.45
N SER A 56 8.05 10.46 -13.56
CA SER A 56 7.04 9.42 -13.80
C SER A 56 6.45 8.90 -12.48
N VAL A 57 5.12 8.85 -12.41
CA VAL A 57 4.35 8.45 -11.23
C VAL A 57 3.42 7.30 -11.59
N LEU A 58 3.40 6.26 -10.75
CA LEU A 58 2.45 5.16 -10.86
C LEU A 58 1.54 5.13 -9.63
N LEU A 59 0.23 5.13 -9.85
CA LEU A 59 -0.78 4.97 -8.82
C LEU A 59 -1.35 3.56 -8.89
N ILE A 60 -1.13 2.78 -7.82
CA ILE A 60 -1.59 1.39 -7.72
C ILE A 60 -2.70 1.34 -6.69
N SER A 61 -3.87 0.81 -7.06
CA SER A 61 -4.91 0.49 -6.09
C SER A 61 -4.98 -1.01 -5.84
N THR A 62 -5.01 -1.35 -4.55
CA THR A 62 -5.24 -2.71 -4.04
C THR A 62 -6.63 -2.84 -3.42
N ASP A 63 -7.46 -1.80 -3.51
CA ASP A 63 -8.84 -1.81 -3.00
C ASP A 63 -9.73 -2.61 -3.98
N PRO A 64 -10.39 -3.70 -3.53
CA PRO A 64 -11.26 -4.50 -4.40
C PRO A 64 -12.49 -3.74 -4.92
N ALA A 65 -12.80 -2.57 -4.36
CA ALA A 65 -13.93 -1.76 -4.80
C ALA A 65 -13.70 -1.03 -6.15
N HIS A 66 -12.49 -1.10 -6.75
CA HIS A 66 -12.17 -0.43 -8.02
C HIS A 66 -12.47 1.09 -8.01
N ASN A 67 -12.29 1.73 -6.86
CA ASN A 67 -12.62 3.14 -6.64
C ASN A 67 -11.79 4.11 -7.51
N LEU A 68 -10.63 3.65 -8.02
CA LEU A 68 -9.73 4.48 -8.81
C LEU A 68 -10.32 4.82 -10.18
N SER A 69 -10.96 3.84 -10.80
CA SER A 69 -11.66 4.02 -12.06
C SER A 69 -12.79 5.05 -11.96
N ASP A 70 -13.55 5.01 -10.86
CA ASP A 70 -14.63 5.95 -10.58
C ASP A 70 -14.12 7.36 -10.26
N ALA A 71 -12.97 7.47 -9.56
CA ALA A 71 -12.36 8.75 -9.20
C ALA A 71 -11.94 9.53 -10.45
N PHE A 72 -11.26 8.88 -11.40
CA PHE A 72 -10.83 9.52 -12.65
C PHE A 72 -11.88 9.51 -13.76
N GLY A 73 -12.93 8.68 -13.64
CA GLY A 73 -13.89 8.46 -14.72
C GLY A 73 -13.30 7.70 -15.90
N GLN A 74 -12.27 6.89 -15.65
CA GLN A 74 -11.51 6.14 -16.65
C GLN A 74 -11.28 4.71 -16.14
N LYS A 75 -11.59 3.69 -16.94
CA LYS A 75 -11.42 2.30 -16.52
C LYS A 75 -9.94 1.87 -16.50
N PHE A 76 -9.49 1.38 -15.36
CA PHE A 76 -8.19 0.75 -15.16
C PHE A 76 -8.31 -0.78 -14.98
N GLY A 77 -7.16 -1.46 -14.96
CA GLY A 77 -7.08 -2.90 -14.76
C GLY A 77 -5.67 -3.29 -14.33
N LYS A 78 -5.32 -4.57 -14.49
CA LYS A 78 -4.01 -5.12 -14.06
C LYS A 78 -2.81 -4.51 -14.77
N GLU A 79 -2.99 -3.94 -15.96
CA GLU A 79 -1.90 -3.31 -16.72
C GLU A 79 -1.84 -1.81 -16.44
N ALA A 80 -0.62 -1.28 -16.27
CA ALA A 80 -0.41 0.15 -16.07
C ALA A 80 -0.85 0.95 -17.30
N ARG A 81 -1.79 1.87 -17.09
CA ARG A 81 -2.36 2.71 -18.14
C ARG A 81 -2.22 4.19 -17.80
N LEU A 82 -1.84 5.00 -18.78
CA LEU A 82 -1.75 6.45 -18.63
C LEU A 82 -3.13 7.04 -18.28
N ILE A 83 -3.17 7.95 -17.31
CA ILE A 83 -4.38 8.68 -16.94
C ILE A 83 -4.64 9.80 -17.94
N ASP A 84 -5.86 9.90 -18.43
CA ASP A 84 -6.27 10.88 -19.44
C ASP A 84 -5.99 12.30 -18.93
N GLY A 85 -5.27 13.08 -19.75
CA GLY A 85 -4.86 14.45 -19.42
C GLY A 85 -3.54 14.56 -18.66
N TYR A 86 -2.81 13.47 -18.43
CA TYR A 86 -1.44 13.46 -17.91
C TYR A 86 -0.49 12.80 -18.90
N SER A 87 0.80 13.17 -18.86
CA SER A 87 1.84 12.57 -19.72
C SER A 87 2.77 11.61 -18.97
N ASN A 88 2.74 11.68 -17.64
CA ASN A 88 3.67 10.99 -16.74
C ASN A 88 2.99 10.36 -15.52
N LEU A 89 1.65 10.33 -15.46
CA LEU A 89 0.88 9.70 -14.40
C LEU A 89 0.10 8.51 -14.97
N SER A 90 0.40 7.32 -14.48
CA SER A 90 -0.27 6.08 -14.84
C SER A 90 -0.99 5.49 -13.64
N ALA A 91 -2.02 4.70 -13.89
CA ALA A 91 -2.76 3.97 -12.89
C ALA A 91 -2.92 2.49 -13.25
N MET A 92 -2.97 1.64 -12.23
CA MET A 92 -3.34 0.24 -12.33
C MET A 92 -4.15 -0.19 -11.11
N GLU A 93 -5.04 -1.15 -11.31
CA GLU A 93 -5.86 -1.74 -10.27
C GLU A 93 -5.56 -3.23 -10.19
N ILE A 94 -5.24 -3.69 -8.98
CA ILE A 94 -4.80 -5.05 -8.75
C ILE A 94 -5.73 -5.69 -7.75
N ASP A 95 -6.35 -6.79 -8.18
CA ASP A 95 -7.04 -7.69 -7.28
C ASP A 95 -6.08 -8.80 -6.84
N PRO A 96 -5.68 -8.82 -5.55
CA PRO A 96 -4.79 -9.86 -5.03
C PRO A 96 -5.37 -11.27 -5.18
N ASN A 97 -6.70 -11.41 -5.10
CA ASN A 97 -7.37 -12.71 -5.11
C ASN A 97 -7.45 -13.31 -6.52
N GLY A 98 -7.76 -12.48 -7.52
CA GLY A 98 -7.89 -12.93 -8.91
C GLY A 98 -6.58 -13.42 -9.53
N SER A 99 -5.44 -12.84 -9.13
CA SER A 99 -4.12 -13.15 -9.72
C SER A 99 -3.64 -14.57 -9.37
N ILE A 100 -4.10 -15.14 -8.26
CA ILE A 100 -3.72 -16.49 -7.83
C ILE A 100 -4.54 -17.55 -8.54
N GLN A 101 -5.84 -17.30 -8.77
CA GLN A 101 -6.65 -18.18 -9.62
C GLN A 101 -6.06 -18.26 -11.03
N ASP A 102 -5.58 -17.14 -11.57
CA ASP A 102 -4.90 -17.11 -12.87
C ASP A 102 -3.57 -17.89 -12.85
N LEU A 103 -2.77 -17.78 -11.77
CA LEU A 103 -1.52 -18.56 -11.59
C LEU A 103 -1.76 -20.06 -11.41
N LEU A 104 -2.79 -20.44 -10.65
CA LEU A 104 -3.18 -21.83 -10.46
C LEU A 104 -3.77 -22.43 -11.75
N ALA A 105 -4.65 -21.70 -12.44
CA ALA A 105 -5.22 -22.12 -13.72
C ALA A 105 -4.16 -22.24 -14.83
N SER A 106 -3.15 -21.38 -14.83
CA SER A 106 -2.01 -21.49 -15.75
C SER A 106 -1.03 -22.62 -15.38
N GLY A 107 -1.03 -23.08 -14.13
CA GLY A 107 -0.34 -24.29 -13.67
C GLY A 107 -1.11 -25.60 -13.94
N GLU A 108 -2.44 -25.55 -13.99
CA GLU A 108 -3.29 -26.71 -14.30
C GLU A 108 -3.11 -27.24 -15.73
N GLY A 109 -2.63 -26.41 -16.66
CA GLY A 109 -2.34 -26.81 -18.05
C GLY A 109 -1.13 -27.74 -18.24
N GLN A 110 -0.33 -28.01 -17.20
CA GLN A 110 0.82 -28.92 -17.24
C GLN A 110 0.74 -30.08 -16.22
N GLY A 111 -0.42 -30.27 -15.58
CA GLY A 111 -0.54 -31.07 -14.36
C GLY A 111 -1.35 -32.36 -14.43
N ASP A 112 -1.77 -32.84 -15.60
CA ASP A 112 -2.60 -34.05 -15.69
C ASP A 112 -1.85 -35.33 -15.22
N ASP A 113 -0.52 -35.28 -15.12
CA ASP A 113 0.34 -36.37 -14.64
C ASP A 113 0.72 -36.27 -13.13
N MET A 114 0.35 -35.18 -12.43
CA MET A 114 0.72 -34.95 -11.02
C MET A 114 -0.41 -35.27 -10.03
N SER A 115 -1.63 -35.45 -10.53
CA SER A 115 -2.82 -35.85 -9.77
C SER A 115 -2.73 -37.30 -9.26
N GLY A 116 -1.98 -38.17 -9.96
CA GLY A 116 -1.84 -39.59 -9.63
C GLY A 116 -0.91 -39.92 -8.44
N LEU A 117 -0.10 -38.97 -7.96
CA LEU A 117 0.92 -39.21 -6.92
C LEU A 117 0.62 -38.54 -5.57
N GLY A 118 -0.45 -37.75 -5.44
CA GLY A 118 -0.80 -37.05 -4.18
C GLY A 118 0.18 -35.93 -3.78
N VAL A 119 1.23 -35.69 -4.56
CA VAL A 119 2.27 -34.67 -4.30
C VAL A 119 1.78 -33.26 -4.64
N GLY A 120 0.92 -33.11 -5.66
CA GLY A 120 0.28 -31.84 -6.00
C GLY A 120 -0.57 -31.29 -4.85
N GLY A 121 -1.38 -32.17 -4.24
CA GLY A 121 -2.17 -31.84 -3.04
C GLY A 121 -1.31 -31.49 -1.83
N MET A 122 -0.17 -32.16 -1.64
CA MET A 122 0.73 -31.90 -0.52
C MET A 122 1.47 -30.55 -0.63
N MET A 123 1.88 -30.14 -1.84
CA MET A 123 2.48 -28.81 -2.06
C MET A 123 1.44 -27.70 -1.93
N GLN A 124 0.22 -27.95 -2.42
CA GLN A 124 -0.91 -27.06 -2.31
C GLN A 124 -1.34 -26.89 -0.83
N ASP A 125 -1.45 -27.99 -0.09
CA ASP A 125 -1.69 -27.98 1.36
C ASP A 125 -0.56 -27.30 2.14
N LEU A 126 0.71 -27.46 1.73
CA LEU A 126 1.85 -26.77 2.36
C LEU A 126 1.84 -25.26 2.07
N ALA A 127 1.52 -24.84 0.85
CA ALA A 127 1.36 -23.43 0.49
C ALA A 127 0.19 -22.80 1.25
N PHE A 128 -0.95 -23.49 1.33
CA PHE A 128 -2.13 -23.06 2.08
C PHE A 128 -2.00 -23.20 3.60
N SER A 129 -1.04 -23.99 4.10
CA SER A 129 -0.83 -24.18 5.55
C SER A 129 -0.25 -22.95 6.25
N ILE A 130 0.33 -22.01 5.51
CA ILE A 130 0.85 -20.75 6.04
C ILE A 130 -0.14 -19.64 5.67
N PRO A 131 -0.95 -19.15 6.63
CA PRO A 131 -1.88 -18.05 6.37
C PRO A 131 -1.17 -16.85 5.74
N GLY A 132 -1.68 -16.39 4.59
CA GLY A 132 -1.17 -15.20 3.89
C GLY A 132 -0.08 -15.46 2.85
N VAL A 133 0.36 -16.70 2.60
CA VAL A 133 1.31 -17.01 1.51
C VAL A 133 0.72 -16.78 0.12
N ASP A 134 -0.59 -16.97 -0.03
CA ASP A 134 -1.30 -16.69 -1.27
C ASP A 134 -1.25 -15.18 -1.58
N GLU A 135 -1.76 -14.37 -0.64
CA GLU A 135 -1.78 -12.90 -0.69
C GLU A 135 -0.38 -12.34 -0.97
N ALA A 136 0.62 -12.95 -0.34
CA ALA A 136 2.03 -12.70 -0.51
C ALA A 136 2.54 -12.93 -1.94
N MET A 137 2.31 -14.10 -2.52
CA MET A 137 2.80 -14.45 -3.85
C MET A 137 2.20 -13.56 -4.95
N SER A 138 0.89 -13.27 -4.85
CA SER A 138 0.22 -12.31 -5.72
C SER A 138 0.93 -10.96 -5.71
N PHE A 139 1.31 -10.50 -4.51
CA PHE A 139 2.00 -9.24 -4.34
C PHE A 139 3.46 -9.24 -4.81
N ALA A 140 4.18 -10.35 -4.69
CA ALA A 140 5.53 -10.50 -5.24
C ALA A 140 5.54 -10.24 -6.75
N GLU A 141 4.53 -10.75 -7.46
CA GLU A 141 4.41 -10.57 -8.91
C GLU A 141 4.09 -9.12 -9.28
N VAL A 142 3.25 -8.44 -8.48
CA VAL A 142 3.00 -6.99 -8.61
C VAL A 142 4.30 -6.20 -8.49
N LEU A 143 5.07 -6.43 -7.43
CA LEU A 143 6.34 -5.73 -7.23
C LEU A 143 7.32 -5.97 -8.36
N LYS A 144 7.39 -7.19 -8.88
CA LYS A 144 8.23 -7.55 -10.03
C LYS A 144 7.80 -6.80 -11.29
N GLN A 145 6.50 -6.75 -11.58
CA GLN A 145 5.96 -5.98 -12.71
C GLN A 145 6.26 -4.49 -12.55
N VAL A 146 6.02 -3.94 -11.36
CA VAL A 146 6.24 -2.52 -11.06
C VAL A 146 7.73 -2.15 -11.17
N LYS A 147 8.64 -2.99 -10.67
CA LYS A 147 10.09 -2.79 -10.80
C LYS A 147 10.54 -2.79 -12.27
N SER A 148 9.89 -3.58 -13.12
CA SER A 148 10.20 -3.61 -14.56
C SER A 148 9.83 -2.31 -15.29
N LEU A 149 8.77 -1.62 -14.84
CA LEU A 149 8.25 -0.42 -15.49
C LEU A 149 9.06 0.86 -15.16
N SER A 150 9.98 0.81 -14.19
CA SER A 150 10.94 1.89 -13.92
C SER A 150 10.31 3.28 -13.66
N TYR A 151 9.17 3.33 -12.97
CA TYR A 151 8.59 4.58 -12.47
C TYR A 151 9.47 5.21 -11.39
N GLU A 152 9.48 6.55 -11.31
CA GLU A 152 10.29 7.27 -10.32
C GLU A 152 9.72 7.17 -8.91
N VAL A 153 8.40 7.28 -8.78
CA VAL A 153 7.68 7.11 -7.52
C VAL A 153 6.37 6.35 -7.74
N ILE A 154 5.99 5.55 -6.76
CA ILE A 154 4.79 4.72 -6.77
C ILE A 154 3.95 5.07 -5.54
N VAL A 155 2.69 5.42 -5.79
CA VAL A 155 1.68 5.68 -4.76
C VAL A 155 0.79 4.46 -4.64
N PHE A 156 0.69 3.89 -3.44
CA PHE A 156 -0.19 2.76 -3.14
C PHE A 156 -1.47 3.23 -2.45
N ASP A 157 -2.60 3.13 -3.15
CA ASP A 157 -3.94 3.21 -2.57
C ASP A 157 -4.28 1.86 -1.93
N THR A 158 -4.18 1.82 -0.61
CA THR A 158 -4.24 0.57 0.12
C THR A 158 -5.68 0.13 0.41
N ALA A 159 -5.90 -1.18 0.48
CA ALA A 159 -7.13 -1.78 0.99
C ALA A 159 -7.45 -1.33 2.44
N PRO A 160 -8.64 -1.63 2.99
CA PRO A 160 -8.91 -1.37 4.40
C PRO A 160 -7.86 -2.03 5.33
N THR A 161 -7.52 -1.29 6.39
CA THR A 161 -6.34 -1.43 7.26
C THR A 161 -5.91 -2.84 7.66
N GLY A 162 -6.86 -3.76 7.88
CA GLY A 162 -6.57 -5.13 8.30
C GLY A 162 -5.84 -5.98 7.27
N HIS A 163 -5.99 -5.71 5.97
CA HIS A 163 -5.31 -6.45 4.90
C HIS A 163 -4.04 -5.76 4.42
N THR A 164 -3.98 -4.43 4.50
CA THR A 164 -2.83 -3.62 4.08
C THR A 164 -1.60 -3.83 4.95
N LEU A 165 -1.77 -4.01 6.26
CA LEU A 165 -0.62 -4.25 7.12
C LEU A 165 -0.04 -5.65 6.92
N ARG A 166 -0.83 -6.61 6.41
CA ARG A 166 -0.32 -7.90 5.94
C ARG A 166 0.58 -7.75 4.70
N PHE A 167 0.25 -6.81 3.82
CA PHE A 167 1.09 -6.46 2.66
C PHE A 167 2.49 -5.98 3.08
N LEU A 168 2.63 -5.31 4.23
CA LEU A 168 3.93 -4.87 4.74
C LEU A 168 4.67 -5.97 5.53
N GLN A 169 3.94 -6.93 6.09
CA GLN A 169 4.52 -8.13 6.73
C GLN A 169 4.96 -9.20 5.73
N PHE A 170 4.48 -9.12 4.48
CA PHE A 170 4.73 -10.05 3.40
C PHE A 170 6.17 -10.56 3.32
N PRO A 171 7.21 -9.68 3.35
CA PRO A 171 8.58 -10.15 3.22
C PRO A 171 8.98 -11.12 4.33
N THR A 172 8.53 -10.83 5.55
CA THR A 172 8.82 -11.65 6.73
C THR A 172 8.08 -12.99 6.67
N VAL A 173 6.85 -13.01 6.14
CA VAL A 173 6.06 -14.24 5.98
C VAL A 173 6.69 -15.15 4.93
N LEU A 174 7.05 -14.61 3.76
CA LEU A 174 7.71 -15.40 2.72
C LEU A 174 9.11 -15.85 3.12
N GLU A 175 9.92 -15.03 3.79
CA GLU A 175 11.22 -15.47 4.30
C GLU A 175 11.09 -16.67 5.24
N LYS A 176 10.09 -16.67 6.14
CA LYS A 176 9.80 -17.81 7.01
C LYS A 176 9.34 -19.04 6.24
N ALA A 177 8.46 -18.86 5.25
CA ALA A 177 7.98 -19.94 4.40
C ALA A 177 9.14 -20.58 3.60
N LEU A 178 9.96 -19.76 2.95
CA LEU A 178 11.14 -20.18 2.21
C LEU A 178 12.18 -20.87 3.10
N ALA A 179 12.43 -20.34 4.30
CA ALA A 179 13.31 -20.98 5.26
C ALA A 179 12.79 -22.37 5.69
N LYS A 180 11.48 -22.51 5.88
CA LYS A 180 10.86 -23.78 6.25
C LYS A 180 10.93 -24.80 5.09
N LEU A 181 10.66 -24.35 3.87
CA LEU A 181 10.80 -25.17 2.66
C LEU A 181 12.24 -25.61 2.43
N SER A 182 13.22 -24.71 2.59
CA SER A 182 14.64 -25.05 2.50
C SER A 182 15.04 -26.08 3.57
N GLN A 183 14.59 -25.91 4.82
CA GLN A 183 14.80 -26.90 5.89
C GLN A 183 14.22 -28.27 5.50
N LEU A 184 12.97 -28.32 5.04
CA LEU A 184 12.32 -29.56 4.60
C LEU A 184 13.07 -30.19 3.41
N SER A 185 13.46 -29.39 2.43
CA SER A 185 14.23 -29.87 1.26
C SER A 185 15.57 -30.46 1.68
N SER A 186 16.26 -29.89 2.68
CA SER A 186 17.54 -30.41 3.16
C SER A 186 17.39 -31.74 3.91
N GLN A 187 16.28 -31.92 4.63
CA GLN A 187 16.00 -33.12 5.41
C GLN A 187 15.49 -34.28 4.54
N PHE A 188 14.62 -33.98 3.57
CA PHE A 188 13.99 -34.99 2.71
C PHE A 188 14.63 -35.09 1.32
N GLY A 189 15.51 -34.17 0.95
CA GLY A 189 16.18 -34.11 -0.36
C GLY A 189 16.93 -35.39 -0.74
N PRO A 190 17.76 -35.99 0.13
CA PRO A 190 18.45 -37.24 -0.19
C PRO A 190 17.49 -38.42 -0.43
N MET A 191 16.36 -38.44 0.29
CA MET A 191 15.32 -39.46 0.15
C MET A 191 14.49 -39.25 -1.12
N LEU A 192 14.10 -38.01 -1.41
CA LEU A 192 13.40 -37.61 -2.64
C LEU A 192 14.27 -37.88 -3.87
N ASN A 193 15.54 -37.50 -3.87
CA ASN A 193 16.47 -37.79 -4.98
C ASN A 193 16.70 -39.29 -5.17
N SER A 194 16.69 -40.09 -4.10
CA SER A 194 16.80 -41.55 -4.20
C SER A 194 15.53 -42.20 -4.76
N ILE A 195 14.35 -41.72 -4.36
CA ILE A 195 13.05 -42.23 -4.84
C ILE A 195 12.75 -41.77 -6.28
N LEU A 196 13.01 -40.51 -6.60
CA LEU A 196 12.82 -39.91 -7.93
C LEU A 196 13.92 -40.34 -8.91
N GLY A 197 15.15 -40.55 -8.44
CA GLY A 197 16.24 -41.09 -9.24
C GLY A 197 16.03 -42.55 -9.65
N ALA A 198 15.30 -43.34 -8.85
CA ALA A 198 14.95 -44.72 -9.16
C ALA A 198 13.68 -44.87 -10.05
N ARG A 199 12.83 -43.83 -10.12
CA ARG A 199 11.58 -43.82 -10.90
C ARG A 199 11.57 -42.90 -12.12
N GLY A 200 12.69 -42.20 -12.39
CA GLY A 200 12.83 -41.32 -13.55
C GLY A 200 12.21 -39.95 -13.34
N GLY A 201 12.80 -39.15 -12.45
CA GLY A 201 12.51 -37.71 -12.30
C GLY A 201 11.13 -37.40 -11.70
N LEU A 202 10.91 -36.12 -11.41
CA LEU A 202 9.56 -35.60 -11.17
C LEU A 202 8.78 -35.65 -12.50
N PRO A 203 7.49 -36.03 -12.51
CA PRO A 203 6.66 -35.88 -13.71
C PRO A 203 6.71 -34.40 -14.13
N GLY A 204 7.14 -34.09 -15.36
CA GLY A 204 7.25 -32.71 -15.85
C GLY A 204 8.67 -32.12 -15.91
N GLY A 205 9.73 -32.88 -15.58
CA GLY A 205 11.11 -32.50 -15.94
C GLY A 205 11.67 -31.25 -15.24
N GLN A 206 11.00 -30.74 -14.20
CA GLN A 206 11.50 -29.62 -13.41
C GLN A 206 12.63 -30.10 -12.50
N ASN A 207 13.84 -29.58 -12.71
CA ASN A 207 14.97 -29.84 -11.83
C ASN A 207 14.71 -29.17 -10.47
N ILE A 208 14.87 -29.92 -9.38
CA ILE A 208 14.76 -29.39 -8.01
C ILE A 208 15.71 -28.21 -7.80
N ASP A 209 16.88 -28.23 -8.46
CA ASP A 209 17.85 -27.14 -8.46
C ASP A 209 17.30 -25.86 -9.13
N GLU A 210 16.52 -25.98 -10.20
CA GLU A 210 15.90 -24.84 -10.88
C GLU A 210 14.78 -24.21 -10.03
N LEU A 211 14.00 -25.04 -9.34
CA LEU A 211 13.01 -24.59 -8.36
C LEU A 211 13.68 -23.82 -7.21
N LEU A 212 14.75 -24.39 -6.64
CA LEU A 212 15.55 -23.75 -5.59
C LEU A 212 16.13 -22.41 -6.04
N GLN A 213 16.65 -22.33 -7.28
CA GLN A 213 17.20 -21.10 -7.83
C GLN A 213 16.12 -20.00 -8.01
N LYS A 214 14.92 -20.38 -8.48
CA LYS A 214 13.77 -19.45 -8.56
C LYS A 214 13.35 -18.98 -7.18
N MET A 215 13.34 -19.86 -6.18
CA MET A 215 13.01 -19.51 -4.79
C MET A 215 14.02 -18.52 -4.19
N GLU A 216 15.32 -18.71 -4.43
CA GLU A 216 16.36 -17.81 -3.93
C GLU A 216 16.29 -16.43 -4.60
N SER A 217 16.02 -16.38 -5.91
CA SER A 217 15.82 -15.11 -6.63
C SER A 217 14.58 -14.34 -6.13
N LEU A 218 13.49 -15.06 -5.82
CA LEU A 218 12.32 -14.44 -5.17
C LEU A 218 12.69 -13.90 -3.80
N ARG A 219 13.40 -14.68 -2.97
CA ARG A 219 13.87 -14.26 -1.65
C ARG A 219 14.68 -12.97 -1.70
N GLU A 220 15.63 -12.88 -2.63
CA GLU A 220 16.49 -11.71 -2.80
C GLU A 220 15.66 -10.47 -3.17
N THR A 221 14.74 -10.61 -4.13
CA THR A 221 13.83 -9.53 -4.54
C THR A 221 12.98 -9.03 -3.37
N ILE A 222 12.45 -9.95 -2.56
CA ILE A 222 11.63 -9.66 -1.40
C ILE A 222 12.45 -8.93 -0.32
N SER A 223 13.66 -9.39 -0.05
CA SER A 223 14.55 -8.80 0.95
C SER A 223 14.97 -7.38 0.56
N GLU A 224 15.24 -7.15 -0.73
CA GLU A 224 15.53 -5.84 -1.29
C GLU A 224 14.35 -4.87 -1.08
N VAL A 225 13.13 -5.30 -1.41
CA VAL A 225 11.92 -4.46 -1.23
C VAL A 225 11.66 -4.17 0.25
N ASN A 226 11.81 -5.17 1.13
CA ASN A 226 11.65 -4.99 2.57
C ASN A 226 12.65 -3.94 3.13
N THR A 227 13.88 -3.98 2.64
CA THR A 227 14.92 -3.00 3.03
C THR A 227 14.55 -1.60 2.56
N GLN A 228 13.99 -1.47 1.35
CA GLN A 228 13.49 -0.18 0.85
C GLN A 228 12.29 0.33 1.65
N PHE A 229 11.35 -0.55 2.04
CA PHE A 229 10.18 -0.19 2.85
C PHE A 229 10.53 0.33 4.24
N LYS A 230 11.63 -0.17 4.80
CA LYS A 230 12.14 0.27 6.11
C LYS A 230 13.07 1.48 6.04
N ASN A 231 13.35 1.99 4.85
CA ASN A 231 14.19 3.17 4.67
C ASN A 231 13.29 4.44 4.60
N PRO A 232 13.34 5.33 5.61
CA PRO A 232 12.54 6.57 5.63
C PRO A 232 12.81 7.51 4.45
N ASP A 233 14.01 7.44 3.87
CA ASP A 233 14.35 8.26 2.70
C ASP A 233 13.68 7.76 1.42
N MET A 234 13.26 6.50 1.38
CA MET A 234 12.68 5.85 0.20
C MET A 234 11.19 5.56 0.33
N THR A 235 10.71 5.32 1.55
CA THR A 235 9.34 4.88 1.81
C THR A 235 8.74 5.67 2.95
N THR A 236 7.51 6.14 2.75
CA THR A 236 6.71 6.74 3.82
C THR A 236 5.24 6.32 3.71
N PHE A 237 4.51 6.46 4.82
CA PHE A 237 3.09 6.14 4.93
C PHE A 237 2.29 7.37 5.36
N VAL A 238 1.31 7.73 4.54
CA VAL A 238 0.33 8.80 4.81
C VAL A 238 -0.96 8.19 5.36
N CYS A 239 -1.26 8.49 6.61
CA CYS A 239 -2.50 8.07 7.25
C CYS A 239 -3.65 9.01 6.87
N VAL A 240 -4.84 8.46 6.61
CA VAL A 240 -6.05 9.21 6.28
C VAL A 240 -7.13 8.87 7.29
N CYS A 241 -7.72 9.90 7.90
CA CYS A 241 -8.76 9.74 8.91
C CYS A 241 -9.83 10.82 8.80
N ILE A 242 -10.86 10.73 9.64
CA ILE A 242 -11.83 11.79 9.89
C ILE A 242 -11.80 12.17 11.37
N ALA A 243 -12.23 13.38 11.70
CA ALA A 243 -12.23 13.89 13.08
C ALA A 243 -13.37 13.28 13.93
N GLU A 244 -13.30 11.97 14.16
CA GLU A 244 -14.20 11.17 15.00
C GLU A 244 -13.43 10.15 15.83
N PHE A 245 -13.96 9.81 17.02
CA PHE A 245 -13.30 8.91 17.97
C PHE A 245 -12.83 7.58 17.37
N LEU A 246 -13.74 6.85 16.70
CA LEU A 246 -13.40 5.53 16.15
C LEU A 246 -12.35 5.63 15.03
N SER A 247 -12.40 6.69 14.21
CA SER A 247 -11.43 6.88 13.13
C SER A 247 -10.05 7.23 13.70
N LEU A 248 -10.00 8.07 14.75
CA LEU A 248 -8.76 8.40 15.46
C LEU A 248 -8.14 7.16 16.11
N TYR A 249 -8.93 6.39 16.85
CA TYR A 249 -8.48 5.16 17.52
C TYR A 249 -7.87 4.15 16.53
N GLU A 250 -8.50 3.97 15.37
CA GLU A 250 -8.01 3.05 14.34
C GLU A 250 -6.77 3.59 13.61
N THR A 251 -6.63 4.91 13.52
CA THR A 251 -5.44 5.56 12.98
C THR A 251 -4.26 5.41 13.93
N GLU A 252 -4.46 5.62 15.23
CA GLU A 252 -3.44 5.40 16.26
C GLU A 252 -2.94 3.95 16.24
N ARG A 253 -3.86 2.99 16.21
CA ARG A 253 -3.51 1.57 16.10
C ARG A 253 -2.70 1.27 14.84
N MET A 254 -3.08 1.87 13.71
CA MET A 254 -2.32 1.73 12.46
C MET A 254 -0.90 2.27 12.61
N ILE A 255 -0.73 3.47 13.17
CA ILE A 255 0.58 4.09 13.38
C ILE A 255 1.45 3.20 14.29
N GLN A 256 0.90 2.66 15.38
CA GLN A 256 1.61 1.70 16.24
C GLN A 256 2.05 0.45 15.49
N GLU A 257 1.18 -0.12 14.64
CA GLU A 257 1.52 -1.28 13.82
C GLU A 257 2.61 -0.93 12.77
N LEU A 258 2.54 0.22 12.11
CA LEU A 258 3.57 0.71 11.17
C LEU A 258 4.94 0.86 11.85
N THR A 259 4.97 1.48 13.04
CA THR A 259 6.19 1.60 13.85
C THR A 259 6.76 0.22 14.21
N SER A 260 5.90 -0.75 14.53
CA SER A 260 6.34 -2.13 14.80
C SER A 260 7.00 -2.80 13.58
N TYR A 261 6.61 -2.41 12.36
CA TYR A 261 7.22 -2.87 11.11
C TYR A 261 8.41 -2.03 10.67
N GLN A 262 8.76 -0.97 11.42
CA GLN A 262 9.83 -0.02 11.09
C GLN A 262 9.58 0.71 9.77
N ILE A 263 8.32 1.06 9.51
CA ILE A 263 7.93 1.84 8.34
C ILE A 263 7.68 3.27 8.79
N ASP A 264 8.31 4.20 8.08
CA ASP A 264 8.18 5.61 8.36
C ASP A 264 6.75 6.12 8.10
N THR A 265 6.27 6.95 9.02
CA THR A 265 5.00 7.66 8.91
C THR A 265 5.12 8.98 9.66
N HIS A 266 4.88 10.08 8.97
CA HIS A 266 5.03 11.44 9.51
C HIS A 266 3.97 12.41 8.95
N ALA A 267 2.89 11.89 8.38
CA ALA A 267 1.79 12.69 7.83
C ALA A 267 0.42 12.05 8.06
N ILE A 268 -0.54 12.88 8.47
CA ILE A 268 -1.95 12.51 8.67
C ILE A 268 -2.83 13.49 7.90
N VAL A 269 -3.72 12.97 7.05
CA VAL A 269 -4.75 13.76 6.35
C VAL A 269 -6.09 13.56 7.05
N VAL A 270 -6.62 14.64 7.62
CA VAL A 270 -7.94 14.67 8.27
C VAL A 270 -8.98 15.19 7.29
N ASN A 271 -9.78 14.28 6.73
CA ASN A 271 -10.80 14.57 5.74
C ASN A 271 -12.15 14.95 6.36
N GLN A 272 -13.03 15.47 5.49
CA GLN A 272 -14.45 15.75 5.79
C GLN A 272 -14.65 16.76 6.93
N LEU A 273 -13.72 17.69 7.11
CA LEU A 273 -13.85 18.74 8.11
C LEU A 273 -14.90 19.77 7.69
N LEU A 274 -15.81 20.10 8.61
CA LEU A 274 -16.83 21.10 8.38
C LEU A 274 -16.31 22.50 8.71
N PHE A 275 -16.36 23.38 7.71
CA PHE A 275 -16.08 24.80 7.86
C PHE A 275 -17.32 25.62 7.45
N PRO A 276 -18.39 25.62 8.27
CA PRO A 276 -19.55 26.47 8.01
C PRO A 276 -19.15 27.95 8.09
N LYS A 277 -19.73 28.76 7.20
CA LYS A 277 -19.57 30.21 7.16
C LYS A 277 -19.90 30.86 8.50
N GLU A 278 -19.26 31.99 8.79
CA GLU A 278 -19.61 32.77 9.98
C GLU A 278 -21.09 33.16 9.95
N GLY A 279 -21.79 32.94 11.07
CA GLY A 279 -23.23 33.20 11.18
C GLY A 279 -24.15 32.11 10.57
N SER A 280 -23.62 30.93 10.23
CA SER A 280 -24.48 29.81 9.79
C SER A 280 -25.46 29.38 10.89
N ASN A 281 -26.76 29.35 10.56
CA ASN A 281 -27.84 28.92 11.46
C ASN A 281 -28.07 27.39 11.47
N CYS A 282 -27.20 26.60 10.82
CA CYS A 282 -27.33 25.15 10.82
C CYS A 282 -26.89 24.55 12.18
N GLU A 283 -27.86 24.23 13.04
CA GLU A 283 -27.61 23.64 14.37
C GLU A 283 -26.78 22.35 14.28
N GLN A 284 -27.16 21.43 13.39
CA GLN A 284 -26.47 20.16 13.20
C GLN A 284 -25.02 20.33 12.72
N CYS A 285 -24.78 21.26 11.79
CA CYS A 285 -23.45 21.55 11.26
C CYS A 285 -22.55 22.14 12.35
N ASN A 286 -23.07 23.07 13.14
CA ASN A 286 -22.33 23.70 14.24
C ASN A 286 -22.03 22.70 15.36
N ALA A 287 -22.99 21.84 15.72
CA ALA A 287 -22.78 20.76 16.68
C ALA A 287 -21.70 19.77 16.20
N ARG A 288 -21.77 19.36 14.93
CA ARG A 288 -20.80 18.45 14.32
C ARG A 288 -19.40 19.07 14.23
N ARG A 289 -19.29 20.35 13.83
CA ARG A 289 -18.02 21.11 13.85
C ARG A 289 -17.42 21.16 15.26
N LYS A 290 -18.24 21.38 16.30
CA LYS A 290 -17.76 21.41 17.69
C LYS A 290 -17.18 20.06 18.12
N MET A 291 -17.80 18.94 17.70
CA MET A 291 -17.25 17.60 17.92
C MET A 291 -15.95 17.38 17.15
N GLN A 292 -15.91 17.73 15.85
CA GLN A 292 -14.72 17.60 15.03
C GLN A 292 -13.56 18.44 15.58
N LYS A 293 -13.82 19.67 16.03
CA LYS A 293 -12.81 20.56 16.62
C LYS A 293 -12.16 19.92 17.86
N LYS A 294 -12.95 19.32 18.74
CA LYS A 294 -12.42 18.61 19.92
C LYS A 294 -11.46 17.48 19.53
N TYR A 295 -11.83 16.66 18.54
CA TYR A 295 -10.95 15.57 18.10
C TYR A 295 -9.75 16.07 17.30
N LEU A 296 -9.90 17.14 16.53
CA LEU A 296 -8.80 17.77 15.82
C LEU A 296 -7.77 18.33 16.81
N GLU A 297 -8.19 19.01 17.87
CA GLU A 297 -7.29 19.46 18.95
C GLU A 297 -6.51 18.29 19.57
N GLN A 298 -7.17 17.14 19.80
CA GLN A 298 -6.50 15.93 20.29
C GLN A 298 -5.49 15.35 19.28
N ILE A 299 -5.81 15.36 17.97
CA ILE A 299 -4.89 14.90 16.93
C ILE A 299 -3.63 15.77 16.93
N GLU A 300 -3.79 17.08 17.01
CA GLU A 300 -2.67 18.02 16.96
C GLU A 300 -1.78 17.91 18.22
N GLU A 301 -2.37 17.65 19.39
CA GLU A 301 -1.61 17.40 20.63
C GLU A 301 -0.89 16.03 20.63
N LEU A 302 -1.51 14.99 20.06
CA LEU A 302 -0.92 13.65 20.03
C LEU A 302 0.16 13.49 18.97
N TYR A 303 0.08 14.25 17.88
CA TYR A 303 0.91 14.10 16.69
C TYR A 303 1.61 15.41 16.33
N GLU A 304 2.22 16.07 17.31
CA GLU A 304 3.02 17.31 17.12
C GLU A 304 4.16 17.12 16.11
N ASP A 305 4.72 15.90 16.04
CA ASP A 305 5.80 15.53 15.12
C ASP A 305 5.30 15.12 13.71
N PHE A 306 3.99 15.28 13.41
CA PHE A 306 3.40 14.91 12.13
C PHE A 306 2.90 16.13 11.36
N ASN A 307 2.95 16.05 10.03
CA ASN A 307 2.22 16.98 9.17
C ASN A 307 0.72 16.63 9.22
N VAL A 308 -0.06 17.38 10.00
CA VAL A 308 -1.52 17.19 10.11
C VAL A 308 -2.25 18.07 9.10
N VAL A 309 -2.65 17.49 7.98
CA VAL A 309 -3.30 18.19 6.87
C VAL A 309 -4.82 18.20 7.05
N ARG A 310 -5.42 19.39 6.96
CA ARG A 310 -6.85 19.61 7.22
C ARG A 310 -7.62 19.79 5.92
N MET A 311 -8.42 18.80 5.57
CA MET A 311 -9.16 18.79 4.30
C MET A 311 -10.67 19.02 4.52
N PRO A 312 -11.27 19.99 3.81
CA PRO A 312 -12.68 20.32 3.99
C PRO A 312 -13.59 19.24 3.40
N LEU A 313 -14.79 19.12 3.96
CA LEU A 313 -15.90 18.45 3.26
C LEU A 313 -16.35 19.34 2.09
N LEU A 314 -16.30 18.81 0.87
CA LEU A 314 -16.81 19.49 -0.32
C LEU A 314 -18.30 19.23 -0.54
N VAL A 315 -18.95 20.15 -1.26
CA VAL A 315 -20.39 20.09 -1.57
C VAL A 315 -20.71 19.01 -2.61
N GLU A 316 -19.77 18.76 -3.51
CA GLU A 316 -19.90 17.77 -4.59
C GLU A 316 -18.87 16.67 -4.41
N GLU A 317 -19.18 15.49 -4.94
CA GLU A 317 -18.20 14.40 -5.00
C GLU A 317 -16.99 14.81 -5.85
N VAL A 318 -15.82 14.40 -5.37
CA VAL A 318 -14.52 14.66 -6.03
C VAL A 318 -14.29 13.59 -7.09
N ARG A 319 -14.95 13.75 -8.24
CA ARG A 319 -14.80 12.89 -9.41
C ARG A 319 -14.36 13.68 -10.64
N GLY A 320 -13.55 13.04 -11.46
CA GLY A 320 -12.98 13.62 -12.67
C GLY A 320 -11.75 14.48 -12.38
N LYS A 321 -10.92 14.61 -13.41
CA LYS A 321 -9.60 15.27 -13.34
C LYS A 321 -9.65 16.65 -12.70
N GLU A 322 -10.51 17.54 -13.18
CA GLU A 322 -10.54 18.96 -12.74
C GLU A 322 -10.85 19.10 -11.24
N LYS A 323 -11.79 18.30 -10.73
CA LYS A 323 -12.16 18.30 -9.30
C LYS A 323 -11.05 17.70 -8.44
N LEU A 324 -10.41 16.64 -8.92
CA LEU A 324 -9.26 16.03 -8.25
C LEU A 324 -8.06 16.98 -8.19
N GLU A 325 -7.76 17.70 -9.28
CA GLU A 325 -6.70 18.72 -9.30
C GLU A 325 -6.99 19.82 -8.26
N LYS A 326 -8.21 20.37 -8.26
CA LYS A 326 -8.60 21.39 -7.28
C LYS A 326 -8.57 20.88 -5.84
N PHE A 327 -8.98 19.64 -5.60
CA PHE A 327 -8.88 19.02 -4.28
C PHE A 327 -7.42 18.80 -3.86
N SER A 328 -6.57 18.40 -4.81
CA SER A 328 -5.17 18.12 -4.57
C SER A 328 -4.35 19.34 -4.18
N ASP A 329 -4.72 20.53 -4.66
CA ASP A 329 -4.01 21.76 -4.29
C ASP A 329 -4.15 22.05 -2.79
N MET A 330 -5.24 21.62 -2.15
CA MET A 330 -5.43 21.76 -0.70
C MET A 330 -4.51 20.84 0.13
N LEU A 331 -3.86 19.84 -0.49
CA LEU A 331 -2.87 19.00 0.20
C LEU A 331 -1.54 19.73 0.38
N VAL A 332 -1.18 20.64 -0.52
CA VAL A 332 0.10 21.38 -0.51
C VAL A 332 -0.07 22.84 -0.10
N HIS A 333 -1.30 23.37 -0.17
CA HIS A 333 -1.65 24.69 0.29
C HIS A 333 -2.76 24.59 1.34
N PRO A 334 -2.53 25.02 2.60
CA PRO A 334 -3.53 24.90 3.65
C PRO A 334 -4.87 25.54 3.24
N TYR A 335 -5.95 24.77 3.35
CA TYR A 335 -7.28 25.28 3.05
C TYR A 335 -7.66 26.41 4.01
N VAL A 336 -8.01 27.56 3.46
CA VAL A 336 -8.55 28.69 4.21
C VAL A 336 -10.07 28.73 4.00
N PRO A 337 -10.87 28.57 5.07
CA PRO A 337 -12.32 28.69 4.97
C PRO A 337 -12.74 30.05 4.40
N PRO A 338 -13.74 30.10 3.50
CA PRO A 338 -14.32 31.36 3.08
C PRO A 338 -14.97 32.05 4.29
N GLN A 339 -14.71 33.35 4.43
CA GLN A 339 -15.28 34.21 5.48
C GLN A 339 -16.81 34.19 5.45
#